data_AF-A0A9P0KMJ0-F1
#
_entry.id   AF-A0A9P0KMJ0-F1
#
_cell.length_a   1.000
_cell.length_b   1.000
_cell.length_c   1.000
_cell.angle_alpha   90.00
_cell.angle_beta   90.00
_cell.angle_gamma   90.00
#
_symmetry.space_group_name_H-M   'P 1'
#
loop_
_entity.id
_entity.type
_entity.pdbx_description
1 polymer ?
#
loop_
_entity_poly.entity_id
_entity_poly.type
_entity_poly.pdbx_seq_one_letter_code
_entity_poly.pdbx_strand_id
1 'polypeptide(L)'
;MSTKEWEKLIDKEILISLVEDGPVLWDKTLDKYKDNTASIAGRRKICVTLMEDLEAMEQRQRQEFGKLFMKKWRQMRDAWMRTLKDKKNCKTSGSAVSNTKPYK
;
A
#
# COMPACT_ATOMS: atom_id res chain seq x y z
N MET A 1 22.58 -6.44 -7.50
CA MET A 1 21.72 -5.24 -7.57
C MET A 1 21.80 -4.50 -6.26
N SER A 2 21.82 -3.16 -6.30
CA SER A 2 21.81 -2.32 -5.11
C SER A 2 20.38 -2.04 -4.64
N THR A 3 20.17 -1.79 -3.35
CA THR A 3 18.86 -1.41 -2.79
C THR A 3 18.24 -0.20 -3.49
N LYS A 4 19.08 0.75 -3.94
CA LYS A 4 18.65 1.94 -4.69
C LYS A 4 18.04 1.61 -6.05
N GLU A 5 18.42 0.51 -6.68
CA GLU A 5 17.89 0.10 -7.98
C GLU A 5 16.47 -0.48 -7.82
N TRP A 6 16.27 -1.33 -6.81
CA TRP A 6 14.95 -1.85 -6.48
C TRP A 6 13.97 -0.75 -6.06
N GLU A 7 14.45 0.30 -5.38
CA GLU A 7 13.59 1.45 -5.05
C GLU A 7 13.05 2.18 -6.28
N LYS A 8 13.78 2.18 -7.41
CA LYS A 8 13.30 2.77 -8.66
C LYS A 8 12.28 1.88 -9.39
N LEU A 9 12.40 0.56 -9.22
CA LEU A 9 11.47 -0.42 -9.79
C LEU A 9 10.12 -0.45 -9.06
N ILE A 10 10.12 -0.14 -7.76
CA ILE A 10 8.90 -0.04 -6.95
C ILE A 10 8.27 1.34 -7.20
N ASP A 11 7.57 1.45 -8.34
CA ASP A 11 6.76 2.62 -8.65
C ASP A 11 5.60 2.74 -7.64
N LYS A 12 5.37 3.96 -7.14
CA LYS A 12 4.38 4.22 -6.09
C LYS A 12 2.95 4.00 -6.58
N GLU A 13 2.64 4.38 -7.81
CA GLU A 13 1.30 4.25 -8.38
C GLU A 13 1.00 2.77 -8.63
N ILE A 14 1.94 2.04 -9.23
CA ILE A 14 1.82 0.58 -9.44
C ILE A 14 1.67 -0.14 -8.09
N LEU A 15 2.48 0.24 -7.09
CA LEU A 15 2.41 -0.32 -5.75
C LEU A 15 1.03 -0.10 -5.11
N ILE A 16 0.48 1.11 -5.21
CA ILE A 16 -0.87 1.40 -4.70
C ILE A 16 -1.90 0.52 -5.40
N SER A 17 -1.90 0.48 -6.73
CA SER A 17 -2.88 -0.29 -7.50
C SER A 17 -2.84 -1.79 -7.15
N LEU A 18 -1.65 -2.37 -7.02
CA LEU A 18 -1.49 -3.78 -6.68
C LEU A 18 -1.91 -4.09 -5.24
N VAL A 19 -1.64 -3.18 -4.30
CA VAL A 19 -2.06 -3.37 -2.90
C VAL A 19 -3.56 -3.11 -2.73
N GLU A 20 -4.14 -2.18 -3.49
CA GLU A 20 -5.58 -1.93 -3.54
C GLU A 20 -6.34 -3.18 -3.98
N ASP A 21 -5.84 -3.91 -4.99
CA ASP A 21 -6.37 -5.20 -5.45
C ASP A 21 -6.23 -6.33 -4.40
N GLY A 22 -5.29 -6.19 -3.46
CA GLY A 22 -5.00 -7.14 -2.39
C GLY A 22 -5.45 -6.65 -1.01
N PRO A 23 -6.76 -6.59 -0.70
CA PRO A 23 -7.26 -5.99 0.54
C PRO A 23 -6.79 -6.73 1.79
N VAL A 24 -6.36 -7.99 1.69
CA VAL A 24 -5.71 -8.74 2.78
C VAL A 24 -4.48 -8.03 3.38
N LEU A 25 -3.85 -7.10 2.63
CA LEU A 25 -2.65 -6.39 3.05
C LEU A 25 -2.92 -5.10 3.83
N TRP A 26 -4.13 -4.55 3.72
CA TRP A 26 -4.42 -3.20 4.25
C TRP A 26 -5.78 -3.07 4.90
N ASP A 27 -6.77 -3.86 4.48
CA ASP A 27 -8.11 -3.84 5.01
C ASP A 27 -8.20 -4.66 6.30
N LYS A 28 -8.15 -3.94 7.42
CA LYS A 28 -8.27 -4.52 8.77
C LYS A 28 -9.66 -5.07 9.07
N THR A 29 -10.67 -4.77 8.25
CA THR A 29 -12.04 -5.27 8.42
C THR A 29 -12.21 -6.69 7.89
N LEU A 30 -11.27 -7.16 7.06
CA LEU A 30 -11.26 -8.55 6.59
C LEU A 30 -10.78 -9.48 7.70
N ASP A 31 -11.50 -10.58 7.90
CA ASP A 31 -11.10 -11.65 8.82
C ASP A 31 -9.71 -12.21 8.44
N LYS A 32 -9.46 -12.35 7.13
CA LYS A 32 -8.18 -12.82 6.56
C LYS A 32 -7.01 -11.86 6.80
N TYR A 33 -7.22 -10.62 7.22
CA TYR A 33 -6.12 -9.71 7.57
C TYR A 33 -5.33 -10.20 8.79
N LYS A 34 -6.00 -10.90 9.72
CA LYS A 34 -5.33 -11.54 10.87
C LYS A 34 -4.55 -12.80 10.48
N ASP A 35 -4.81 -13.34 9.29
CA ASP A 35 -4.07 -14.48 8.77
C ASP A 35 -2.73 -14.02 8.16
N ASN A 36 -1.66 -14.38 8.86
CA ASN A 36 -0.30 -14.11 8.43
C ASN A 36 0.02 -14.82 7.10
N THR A 37 -0.55 -16.01 6.86
CA THR A 37 -0.32 -16.80 5.64
C THR A 37 -0.90 -16.09 4.43
N ALA A 38 -2.15 -15.62 4.53
CA ALA A 38 -2.81 -14.87 3.47
C ALA A 38 -2.09 -13.53 3.20
N SER A 39 -1.59 -12.87 4.25
CA SER A 39 -0.77 -11.66 4.12
C SER A 39 0.56 -11.91 3.41
N ILE A 40 1.25 -13.02 3.73
CA ILE A 40 2.50 -13.39 3.08
C ILE A 40 2.27 -13.74 1.61
N ALA A 41 1.21 -14.52 1.31
CA ALA A 41 0.85 -14.88 -0.05
C ALA A 41 0.51 -13.65 -0.91
N GLY A 42 -0.28 -12.72 -0.36
CA GLY A 42 -0.60 -11.45 -1.03
C GLY A 42 0.64 -10.62 -1.35
N ARG A 43 1.56 -10.48 -0.39
CA ARG A 43 2.84 -9.76 -0.62
C ARG A 43 3.68 -10.44 -1.69
N ARG A 44 3.77 -11.77 -1.65
CA ARG A 44 4.54 -12.53 -2.64
C ARG A 44 4.00 -12.31 -4.05
N LYS A 45 2.68 -12.39 -4.22
CA LYS A 45 2.02 -12.14 -5.51
C LYS A 45 2.41 -10.77 -6.08
N ILE A 46 2.28 -9.71 -5.27
CA ILE A 46 2.62 -8.35 -5.69
C ILE A 46 4.12 -8.21 -6.01
N CYS A 47 5.00 -8.82 -5.20
CA CYS A 47 6.44 -8.77 -5.45
C CYS A 47 6.82 -9.43 -6.78
N VAL A 48 6.20 -10.56 -7.12
CA VAL A 48 6.40 -11.24 -8.42
C VAL A 48 5.86 -10.41 -9.57
N THR A 49 4.73 -9.72 -9.40
CA THR A 49 4.19 -8.81 -10.42
C THR A 49 5.08 -7.58 -10.66
N LEU A 50 5.73 -7.05 -9.62
CA LEU A 50 6.65 -5.92 -9.74
C LEU A 50 8.01 -6.31 -10.34
N MET A 51 8.40 -7.57 -10.19
CA MET A 51 9.68 -8.08 -10.65
C MET A 51 9.51 -9.54 -11.04
N GLU A 52 9.32 -9.79 -12.34
CA GLU A 52 9.10 -11.14 -12.87
C GLU A 52 10.28 -12.07 -12.56
N ASP A 53 11.51 -11.54 -12.61
CA ASP A 53 12.73 -12.27 -12.27
C ASP A 53 12.91 -12.57 -10.77
N LEU A 54 12.00 -12.11 -9.91
CA LEU A 54 12.14 -12.26 -8.47
C LEU A 54 12.17 -13.75 -8.06
N GLU A 55 11.50 -14.64 -8.79
CA GLU A 55 11.56 -16.08 -8.52
C GLU A 55 12.90 -16.72 -8.89
N ALA A 56 13.61 -16.15 -9.87
CA ALA A 56 14.94 -16.57 -10.29
C ALA A 56 16.05 -16.04 -9.37
N MET A 57 15.77 -15.00 -8.57
CA MET A 57 16.74 -14.41 -7.64
C MET A 57 17.05 -15.31 -6.44
N GLU A 58 18.21 -15.07 -5.82
CA GLU A 58 18.59 -15.73 -4.58
C GLU A 58 17.57 -15.45 -3.47
N GLN A 59 17.33 -16.44 -2.60
CA GLN A 59 16.41 -16.32 -1.48
C GLN A 59 16.70 -15.09 -0.61
N ARG A 60 17.98 -14.77 -0.38
CA ARG A 60 18.40 -13.59 0.37
C ARG A 60 17.92 -12.29 -0.27
N GLN A 61 18.12 -12.16 -1.59
CA GLN A 61 17.71 -10.96 -2.32
C GLN A 61 16.18 -10.81 -2.36
N ARG A 62 15.44 -11.91 -2.54
CA ARG A 62 13.97 -11.92 -2.42
C ARG A 62 13.50 -11.39 -1.08
N GLN A 63 14.13 -11.83 0.01
CA GLN A 63 13.79 -11.36 1.35
C GLN A 63 14.11 -9.87 1.54
N GLU A 64 15.24 -9.39 1.03
CA GLU A 64 15.61 -7.97 1.07
C GLU A 64 14.65 -7.11 0.26
N PHE A 65 14.26 -7.55 -0.94
CA PHE A 65 13.24 -6.89 -1.76
C PHE A 65 11.89 -6.82 -1.03
N GLY A 66 11.43 -7.93 -0.46
CA GLY A 66 10.19 -7.96 0.32
C GLY A 66 10.21 -7.02 1.52
N LYS A 67 11.35 -6.88 2.21
CA LYS A 67 11.53 -5.90 3.29
C LYS A 67 11.45 -4.47 2.78
N LEU A 68 12.07 -4.19 1.64
CA LEU A 68 12.05 -2.87 0.99
C LEU A 68 10.65 -2.48 0.53
N PHE A 69 9.95 -3.39 -0.17
CA PHE A 69 8.55 -3.28 -0.55
C PHE A 69 7.68 -2.91 0.64
N MET A 70 7.78 -3.67 1.73
CA MET A 70 6.99 -3.41 2.95
C MET A 70 7.35 -2.08 3.61
N LYS A 71 8.61 -1.66 3.55
CA LYS A 71 9.05 -0.35 4.05
C LYS A 71 8.42 0.78 3.24
N LYS A 72 8.46 0.71 1.91
CA LYS A 72 7.83 1.70 1.02
C LYS A 72 6.32 1.74 1.21
N TRP A 73 5.67 0.57 1.22
CA TRP A 73 4.24 0.48 1.49
C TRP A 73 3.88 1.15 2.81
N ARG A 74 4.56 0.82 3.92
CA ARG A 74 4.29 1.47 5.21
C ARG A 74 4.45 2.99 5.18
N GLN A 75 5.45 3.52 4.50
CA GLN A 75 5.69 4.96 4.40
C GLN A 75 4.54 5.69 3.69
N MET A 76 3.97 5.10 2.65
CA MET A 76 2.91 5.73 1.85
C MET A 76 1.49 5.35 2.29
N ARG A 77 1.32 4.20 2.93
CA ARG A 77 0.03 3.64 3.34
C ARG A 77 -0.75 4.61 4.20
N ASP A 78 -0.11 5.27 5.15
CA ASP A 78 -0.81 6.17 6.07
C ASP A 78 -1.33 7.42 5.34
N ALA A 79 -0.59 7.92 4.33
CA ALA A 79 -1.05 8.99 3.45
C ALA A 79 -2.19 8.53 2.52
N TRP A 80 -2.04 7.35 1.91
CA TRP A 80 -3.06 6.77 1.03
C TRP A 80 -4.36 6.38 1.77
N MET A 81 -4.28 5.86 2.99
CA MET A 81 -5.47 5.58 3.80
C MET A 81 -6.25 6.85 4.12
N ARG A 82 -5.58 8.01 4.30
CA ARG A 82 -6.25 9.30 4.47
C ARG A 82 -6.99 9.68 3.20
N THR A 83 -6.34 9.58 2.04
CA THR A 83 -7.01 9.91 0.76
C THR A 83 -8.17 8.96 0.45
N LEU A 84 -8.10 7.68 0.83
CA LEU A 84 -9.23 6.75 0.74
C LEU A 84 -10.39 7.16 1.65
N LYS A 85 -10.10 7.56 2.90
CA LYS A 85 -11.12 8.03 3.85
C LYS A 85 -11.75 9.33 3.37
N ASP A 86 -10.94 10.25 2.85
CA ASP A 86 -11.40 11.52 2.30
C ASP A 86 -12.23 11.29 1.02
N LYS A 87 -11.85 10.34 0.15
CA LYS A 87 -12.65 9.93 -1.02
C LYS A 87 -14.00 9.31 -0.60
N LYS A 88 -14.04 8.55 0.50
CA LYS A 88 -15.28 8.00 1.06
C LYS A 88 -16.17 9.10 1.67
N ASN A 89 -15.57 10.09 2.31
CA ASN A 89 -16.28 11.22 2.92
C ASN A 89 -16.73 12.28 1.89
N CYS A 90 -15.97 12.49 0.81
CA CYS A 90 -16.35 13.38 -0.30
C CYS A 90 -17.59 12.91 -1.06
N LYS A 91 -17.93 11.62 -1.02
CA LYS A 91 -19.20 11.13 -1.58
C LYS A 91 -20.41 11.43 -0.69
N THR A 92 -20.21 11.91 0.53
CA THR A 92 -21.28 12.08 1.54
C THR A 92 -21.20 13.41 2.29
N SER A 93 -20.52 14.43 1.77
CA SER A 93 -20.45 15.72 2.48
C SER A 93 -20.50 16.87 1.49
N GLY A 94 -21.70 17.47 1.39
CA GLY A 94 -21.79 18.90 1.16
C GLY A 94 -20.92 19.59 2.21
N SER A 95 -20.03 20.44 1.73
CA SER A 95 -19.11 21.22 2.55
C SER A 95 -19.84 21.84 3.74
N ALA A 96 -19.54 21.37 4.94
CA ALA A 96 -19.83 22.16 6.13
C ALA A 96 -18.91 23.38 6.09
N VAL A 97 -19.41 24.44 5.45
CA VAL A 97 -18.89 25.80 5.65
C VAL A 97 -18.94 26.04 7.15
N SER A 98 -17.77 26.11 7.79
CA SER A 98 -17.69 26.61 9.15
C SER A 98 -18.19 28.05 9.12
N ASN A 99 -19.45 28.26 9.53
CA ASN A 99 -20.03 29.58 9.76
C ASN A 99 -19.23 30.26 10.89
N THR A 100 -18.14 30.93 10.53
CA THR A 100 -17.54 31.95 11.40
C THR A 100 -18.51 33.12 11.45
N LYS A 101 -18.97 33.42 12.67
CA LYS A 101 -19.96 34.46 12.99
C LYS A 101 -19.51 35.83 12.43
N PRO A 102 -20.42 36.64 11.87
CA PRO A 102 -20.11 38.04 11.58
C PRO A 102 -19.91 38.79 12.89
N TYR A 103 -18.77 39.48 13.00
CA TYR A 103 -18.51 40.41 14.10
C TYR A 103 -19.56 41.54 14.06
N LYS A 104 -20.11 41.89 15.23
CA LYS A 104 -20.87 43.14 15.46
C LYS A 104 -19.93 44.21 15.97
#